data_AF-A0A7C6FEC1-F1
#
_entry.id   AF-A0A7C6FEC1-F1
#
_cell.length_a   1.000
_cell.length_b   1.000
_cell.length_c   1.000
_cell.angle_alpha   90.00
_cell.angle_beta   90.00
_cell.angle_gamma   90.00
#
_symmetry.space_group_name_H-M   'P 1'
#
loop_
_entity.id
_entity.type
_entity.pdbx_description
1 polymer ?
#
loop_
_entity_poly.entity_id
_entity_poly.type
_entity_poly.pdbx_seq_one_letter_code
_entity_poly.pdbx_strand_id
1 'polypeptide(L)'
;MSDAREPRLKHYPITFFAILMGLNGLVLALHAASPFYKLAESAAGIALWVAIAVGAVIATGYIAKALRYPSMVAWEWHHPVRVAFFPTITISLLLMATALDAHYENVARIVWMIGTVGQGVLTVAVINGWISHRSFEVGHLTPAWFIPA
;
A
#
# COMPACT_ATOMS: atom_id res chain seq x y z
N MET A 1 -22.92 25.82 20.78
CA MET A 1 -21.58 25.20 20.67
C MET A 1 -21.39 24.78 19.23
N SER A 2 -20.42 25.35 18.52
CA SER A 2 -20.07 24.91 17.16
C SER A 2 -19.56 23.48 17.25
N ASP A 3 -20.29 22.56 16.62
CA ASP A 3 -19.92 21.16 16.47
C ASP A 3 -18.67 21.13 15.57
N ALA A 4 -17.49 21.21 16.20
CA ALA A 4 -16.21 21.24 15.50
C ALA A 4 -16.02 19.86 14.85
N ARG A 5 -16.51 19.72 13.60
CA ARG A 5 -16.38 18.50 12.80
C ARG A 5 -14.94 18.00 12.90
N GLU A 6 -14.79 16.77 13.38
CA GLU A 6 -13.47 16.18 13.52
C GLU A 6 -12.69 16.24 12.19
N PRO A 7 -11.39 16.58 12.20
CA PRO A 7 -10.62 16.69 10.97
C PRO A 7 -10.64 15.37 10.18
N ARG A 8 -11.12 15.41 8.93
CA ARG A 8 -11.21 14.23 8.04
C ARG A 8 -9.87 13.50 7.88
N LEU A 9 -8.76 14.24 7.95
CA LEU A 9 -7.40 13.70 7.84
C LEU A 9 -7.03 12.72 8.97
N LYS A 10 -7.62 12.85 10.18
CA LYS A 10 -7.43 11.86 11.27
C LYS A 10 -7.91 10.47 10.86
N HIS A 11 -8.95 10.43 10.04
CA HIS A 11 -9.65 9.21 9.60
C HIS A 11 -9.17 8.70 8.24
N TYR A 12 -8.09 9.26 7.69
CA TYR A 12 -7.52 8.80 6.43
C TYR A 12 -6.93 7.38 6.60
N PRO A 13 -7.55 6.33 6.06
CA PRO A 13 -7.25 4.96 6.46
C PRO A 13 -6.03 4.40 5.72
N ILE A 14 -5.24 3.59 6.41
CA ILE A 14 -4.13 2.82 5.80
C ILE A 14 -4.60 1.91 4.66
N THR A 15 -5.86 1.45 4.72
CA THR A 15 -6.45 0.52 3.73
C THR A 15 -6.55 1.09 2.32
N PHE A 16 -6.45 2.42 2.13
CA PHE A 16 -6.42 3.01 0.79
C PHE A 16 -5.23 2.55 -0.05
N PHE A 17 -4.10 2.15 0.56
CA PHE A 17 -2.99 1.56 -0.18
C PHE A 17 -3.36 0.23 -0.88
N ALA A 18 -4.43 -0.45 -0.47
CA ALA A 18 -4.96 -1.60 -1.23
C ALA A 18 -5.46 -1.21 -2.64
N ILE A 19 -5.94 0.03 -2.83
CA ILE A 19 -6.29 0.57 -4.15
C ILE A 19 -5.04 0.59 -5.04
N LEU A 20 -3.93 1.08 -4.50
CA LEU A 20 -2.67 1.17 -5.23
C LEU A 20 -2.11 -0.22 -5.55
N MET A 21 -2.21 -1.16 -4.62
CA MET A 21 -1.84 -2.56 -4.84
C MET A 21 -2.65 -3.17 -6.02
N GLY A 22 -3.97 -2.97 -6.04
CA GLY A 22 -4.84 -3.45 -7.11
C GLY A 22 -4.55 -2.79 -8.47
N LEU A 23 -4.34 -1.47 -8.49
CA LEU A 23 -4.02 -0.74 -9.71
C LEU A 23 -2.69 -1.19 -10.30
N ASN A 24 -1.64 -1.36 -9.49
CA ASN A 24 -0.37 -1.89 -10.00
C ASN A 24 -0.49 -3.34 -10.47
N GLY A 25 -1.30 -4.17 -9.80
CA GLY A 25 -1.62 -5.51 -10.28
C GLY A 25 -2.28 -5.49 -11.67
N LEU A 26 -3.20 -4.55 -11.91
CA LEU A 26 -3.82 -4.34 -13.22
C LEU A 26 -2.79 -3.91 -14.28
N VAL A 27 -1.88 -3.00 -13.94
CA VAL A 27 -0.79 -2.57 -14.85
C VAL A 27 0.04 -3.78 -15.29
N LEU A 28 0.48 -4.59 -14.33
CA LEU A 28 1.30 -5.77 -14.62
C LEU A 28 0.54 -6.82 -15.43
N ALA A 29 -0.76 -7.01 -15.16
CA ALA A 29 -1.59 -7.93 -15.94
C ALA A 29 -1.76 -7.46 -17.40
N LEU A 30 -1.96 -6.15 -17.62
CA LEU A 30 -2.04 -5.58 -18.97
C LEU A 30 -0.70 -5.66 -19.69
N HIS A 31 0.41 -5.41 -18.98
CA HIS A 31 1.75 -5.55 -19.54
C HIS A 31 2.04 -7.00 -19.94
N ALA A 32 1.70 -7.98 -19.10
CA ALA A 32 1.84 -9.40 -19.43
C ALA A 32 0.98 -9.84 -20.62
N ALA A 33 -0.13 -9.14 -20.90
CA ALA A 33 -1.01 -9.40 -22.02
C ALA A 33 -0.55 -8.72 -23.34
N SER A 34 0.40 -7.77 -23.28
CA SER A 34 0.82 -6.99 -24.44
C SER A 34 1.42 -7.77 -25.60
N PRO A 35 2.12 -8.92 -25.39
CA PRO A 35 2.57 -9.77 -26.50
C PRO A 35 1.43 -10.37 -27.33
N PHE A 36 0.24 -10.50 -26.74
CA PHE A 36 -0.94 -11.11 -27.38
C PHE A 36 -1.94 -10.07 -27.88
N TYR A 37 -2.03 -8.91 -27.23
CA TYR A 37 -3.02 -7.88 -27.53
C TYR A 37 -2.34 -6.51 -27.65
N LYS A 38 -2.27 -5.96 -28.86
CA LYS A 38 -1.67 -4.63 -29.12
C LYS A 38 -2.27 -3.51 -28.26
N LEU A 39 -3.57 -3.58 -27.94
CA LEU A 39 -4.24 -2.59 -27.11
C LEU A 39 -3.81 -2.67 -25.63
N ALA A 40 -3.34 -3.83 -25.17
CA ALA A 40 -2.95 -4.04 -23.78
C ALA A 40 -1.70 -3.23 -23.41
N GLU A 41 -0.76 -3.00 -24.34
CA GLU A 41 0.40 -2.13 -24.12
C GLU A 41 -0.03 -0.69 -23.82
N SER A 42 -0.88 -0.10 -24.67
CA SER A 42 -1.41 1.25 -24.46
C SER A 42 -2.23 1.35 -23.17
N ALA A 43 -3.03 0.33 -22.88
CA ALA A 43 -3.81 0.26 -21.65
C ALA A 43 -2.92 0.16 -20.40
N ALA A 44 -1.83 -0.62 -20.46
CA ALA A 44 -0.85 -0.72 -19.37
C ALA A 44 -0.20 0.64 -19.08
N GLY A 45 0.21 1.36 -20.13
CA GLY A 45 0.77 2.71 -19.99
C GLY A 45 -0.19 3.71 -19.35
N ILE A 46 -1.46 3.72 -19.79
CA ILE A 46 -2.50 4.59 -19.19
C ILE A 46 -2.75 4.19 -17.72
N ALA A 47 -2.90 2.89 -17.45
CA ALA A 47 -3.13 2.38 -16.11
C ALA A 47 -1.95 2.71 -15.17
N LEU A 48 -0.72 2.70 -15.66
CA LEU A 48 0.48 3.06 -14.89
C LEU A 48 0.42 4.53 -14.46
N TRP A 49 0.13 5.45 -15.38
CA TRP A 49 0.01 6.87 -15.03
C TRP A 49 -1.14 7.14 -14.06
N VAL A 50 -2.27 6.42 -14.20
CA VAL A 50 -3.37 6.48 -13.23
C VAL A 50 -2.91 5.96 -11.87
N ALA A 51 -2.20 4.83 -11.81
CA ALA A 51 -1.67 4.28 -10.58
C ALA A 51 -0.70 5.23 -9.89
N ILE A 52 0.19 5.89 -10.63
CA ILE A 52 1.11 6.91 -10.12
C ILE A 52 0.34 8.11 -9.54
N ALA A 53 -0.63 8.65 -10.27
CA ALA A 53 -1.42 9.80 -9.82
C ALA A 53 -2.22 9.48 -8.56
N VAL A 54 -2.92 8.33 -8.53
CA VAL A 54 -3.65 7.85 -7.36
C VAL A 54 -2.71 7.59 -6.19
N GLY A 55 -1.56 6.97 -6.46
CA GLY A 55 -0.52 6.71 -5.46
C GLY A 55 0.02 8.00 -4.83
N ALA A 56 0.25 9.04 -5.63
CA ALA A 56 0.69 10.34 -5.14
C ALA A 56 -0.36 10.98 -4.21
N VAL A 57 -1.64 10.92 -4.57
CA VAL A 57 -2.75 11.41 -3.72
C VAL A 57 -2.81 10.64 -2.41
N ILE A 58 -2.73 9.30 -2.47
CA ILE A 58 -2.82 8.44 -1.30
C ILE A 58 -1.63 8.64 -0.36
N ALA A 59 -0.42 8.63 -0.91
CA ALA A 59 0.80 8.84 -0.16
C ALA A 59 0.82 10.23 0.49
N THR A 60 0.45 11.29 -0.22
CA THR A 60 0.41 12.64 0.33
C THR A 60 -0.59 12.74 1.48
N GLY A 61 -1.79 12.16 1.33
CA GLY A 61 -2.79 12.12 2.39
C GLY A 61 -2.30 11.38 3.62
N TYR A 62 -1.66 10.22 3.45
CA TYR A 62 -1.16 9.42 4.57
C TYR A 62 0.07 10.06 5.24
N ILE A 63 0.98 10.66 4.47
CA ILE A 63 2.11 11.45 5.01
C ILE A 63 1.58 12.63 5.83
N ALA A 64 0.61 13.38 5.30
CA ALA A 64 0.00 14.48 6.03
C ALA A 64 -0.67 14.02 7.34
N LYS A 65 -1.31 12.84 7.35
CA LYS A 65 -1.83 12.21 8.56
C LYS A 65 -0.71 11.84 9.53
N ALA A 66 0.37 11.22 9.06
CA ALA A 66 1.48 10.80 9.90
C ALA A 66 2.18 12.00 10.58
N LEU A 67 2.33 13.12 9.86
CA LEU A 67 2.95 14.34 10.39
C LEU A 67 2.03 15.09 11.38
N ARG A 68 0.72 15.15 11.13
CA ARG A 68 -0.22 15.94 11.96
C ARG A 68 -0.88 15.14 13.08
N TYR A 69 -1.07 13.85 12.88
CA TYR A 69 -1.80 12.95 13.78
C TYR A 69 -1.07 11.60 13.96
N PRO A 70 0.19 11.59 14.42
CA PRO A 70 0.97 10.36 14.59
C PRO A 70 0.30 9.36 15.55
N SER A 71 -0.45 9.85 16.54
CA SER A 71 -1.24 9.01 17.45
C SER A 71 -2.31 8.18 16.72
N MET A 72 -2.87 8.68 15.62
CA MET A 72 -3.83 7.94 14.81
C MET A 72 -3.18 6.85 13.97
N VAL A 73 -1.94 7.06 13.51
CA VAL A 73 -1.15 6.02 12.83
C VAL A 73 -0.77 4.93 13.84
N ALA A 74 -0.34 5.31 15.05
CA ALA A 74 -0.07 4.38 16.12
C ALA A 74 -1.33 3.58 16.50
N TRP A 75 -2.50 4.21 16.56
CA TRP A 75 -3.76 3.49 16.79
C TRP A 75 -4.05 2.47 15.69
N GLU A 76 -3.84 2.80 14.41
CA GLU A 76 -4.01 1.84 13.30
C GLU A 76 -3.05 0.65 13.41
N TRP A 77 -1.81 0.90 13.84
CA TRP A 77 -0.81 -0.13 14.08
C TRP A 77 -1.20 -1.09 15.22
N HIS A 78 -1.94 -0.60 16.21
CA HIS A 78 -2.42 -1.41 17.33
C HIS A 78 -3.75 -2.12 17.05
N HIS A 79 -4.44 -1.75 15.97
CA HIS A 79 -5.72 -2.33 15.62
C HIS A 79 -5.56 -3.73 15.01
N PRO A 80 -6.27 -4.76 15.51
CA PRO A 80 -6.04 -6.16 15.12
C PRO A 80 -6.23 -6.44 13.62
N VAL A 81 -7.16 -5.74 12.97
CA VAL A 81 -7.42 -5.88 11.53
C VAL A 81 -6.55 -4.94 10.68
N ARG A 82 -6.33 -3.68 11.10
CA ARG A 82 -5.66 -2.67 10.24
C ARG A 82 -4.15 -2.87 10.16
N VAL A 83 -3.53 -3.48 11.17
CA VAL A 83 -2.08 -3.75 11.17
C VAL A 83 -1.63 -4.55 9.93
N ALA A 84 -2.48 -5.47 9.46
CA ALA A 84 -2.21 -6.30 8.27
C ALA A 84 -2.18 -5.50 6.95
N PHE A 85 -2.70 -4.26 6.94
CA PHE A 85 -2.67 -3.41 5.75
C PHE A 85 -1.43 -2.52 5.65
N PHE A 86 -0.61 -2.38 6.70
CA PHE A 86 0.62 -1.58 6.59
C PHE A 86 1.58 -2.06 5.48
N PRO A 87 1.80 -3.38 5.30
CA PRO A 87 2.62 -3.88 4.19
C PRO A 87 2.06 -3.55 2.80
N THR A 88 0.79 -3.16 2.66
CA THR A 88 0.26 -2.73 1.35
C THR A 88 0.98 -1.48 0.83
N ILE A 89 1.61 -0.67 1.68
CA ILE A 89 2.48 0.44 1.27
C ILE A 89 3.67 -0.12 0.47
N THR A 90 4.42 -1.03 1.06
CA THR A 90 5.67 -1.55 0.50
C THR A 90 5.43 -2.52 -0.66
N ILE A 91 4.37 -3.33 -0.60
CA ILE A 91 3.93 -4.15 -1.74
C ILE A 91 3.54 -3.26 -2.92
N SER A 92 2.82 -2.16 -2.68
CA SER A 92 2.49 -1.21 -3.75
C SER A 92 3.73 -0.60 -4.38
N LEU A 93 4.76 -0.27 -3.59
CA LEU A 93 6.05 0.20 -4.11
C LEU A 93 6.74 -0.87 -4.97
N LEU A 94 6.76 -2.12 -4.50
CA LEU A 94 7.38 -3.23 -5.24
C LEU A 94 6.68 -3.49 -6.57
N LEU A 95 5.34 -3.53 -6.59
CA LEU A 95 4.57 -3.71 -7.82
C LEU A 95 4.76 -2.52 -8.79
N MET A 96 4.77 -1.30 -8.25
CA MET A 96 5.05 -0.09 -9.05
C MET A 96 6.48 -0.14 -9.62
N ALA A 97 7.46 -0.60 -8.85
CA ALA A 97 8.83 -0.74 -9.33
C ALA A 97 8.91 -1.69 -10.53
N THR A 98 8.26 -2.86 -10.43
CA THR A 98 8.17 -3.82 -11.54
C THR A 98 7.51 -3.21 -12.77
N ALA A 99 6.46 -2.40 -12.60
CA ALA A 99 5.78 -1.74 -13.70
C ALA A 99 6.62 -0.61 -14.34
N LEU A 100 7.47 0.06 -13.56
CA LEU A 100 8.36 1.11 -14.04
C LEU A 100 9.60 0.57 -14.76
N ASP A 101 10.01 -0.67 -14.48
CA ASP A 101 11.29 -1.24 -14.94
C ASP A 101 11.46 -1.18 -16.46
N ALA A 102 10.38 -1.40 -17.22
CA ALA A 102 10.38 -1.38 -18.68
C ALA A 102 10.75 -0.01 -19.30
N HIS A 103 10.55 1.09 -18.58
CA HIS A 103 10.73 2.45 -19.12
C HIS A 103 11.67 3.33 -18.31
N TYR A 104 11.84 3.05 -17.01
CA TYR A 104 12.53 3.91 -16.05
C TYR A 104 13.38 3.09 -15.07
N GLU A 105 14.28 2.25 -15.58
CA GLU A 105 15.10 1.30 -14.79
C GLU A 105 15.74 1.93 -13.54
N ASN A 106 16.36 3.12 -13.66
CA ASN A 106 16.98 3.80 -12.51
C ASN A 106 15.98 4.16 -11.41
N VAL A 107 14.78 4.63 -11.80
CA VAL A 107 13.71 4.98 -10.85
C VAL A 107 13.13 3.71 -10.24
N ALA A 108 12.86 2.70 -11.08
CA ALA A 108 12.39 1.39 -10.65
C ALA A 108 13.31 0.78 -9.59
N ARG A 109 14.64 0.80 -9.81
CA ARG A 109 15.63 0.28 -8.87
C ARG A 109 15.57 0.97 -7.51
N ILE A 110 15.45 2.29 -7.47
CA ILE A 110 15.34 3.05 -6.21
C ILE A 110 14.05 2.69 -5.47
N VAL A 111 12.93 2.70 -6.18
CA VAL A 111 11.61 2.35 -5.61
C VAL A 111 11.62 0.91 -5.11
N TRP A 112 12.23 -0.01 -5.85
CA TRP A 112 12.39 -1.41 -5.48
C TRP A 112 13.21 -1.58 -4.20
N MET A 113 14.35 -0.90 -4.07
CA MET A 113 15.18 -0.96 -2.86
C MET A 113 14.40 -0.49 -1.61
N ILE A 114 13.68 0.62 -1.72
CA ILE A 114 12.82 1.14 -0.63
C ILE A 114 11.72 0.13 -0.30
N GLY A 115 11.05 -0.41 -1.32
CA GLY A 115 10.00 -1.42 -1.18
C GLY A 115 10.50 -2.69 -0.49
N THR A 116 11.65 -3.22 -0.90
CA THR A 116 12.23 -4.46 -0.36
C THR A 116 12.67 -4.29 1.09
N VAL A 117 13.41 -3.22 1.40
CA VAL A 117 13.83 -2.95 2.78
C VAL A 117 12.61 -2.72 3.68
N GLY A 118 11.66 -1.90 3.21
CA GLY A 118 10.42 -1.63 3.94
C GLY A 118 9.59 -2.90 4.16
N GLN A 119 9.46 -3.76 3.14
CA GLN A 119 8.71 -5.01 3.24
C GLN A 119 9.35 -5.94 4.27
N GLY A 120 10.67 -6.13 4.24
CA GLY A 120 11.36 -6.95 5.23
C GLY A 120 11.10 -6.46 6.66
N VAL A 121 11.20 -5.15 6.89
CA VAL A 121 10.92 -4.54 8.19
C VAL A 121 9.46 -4.73 8.60
N LEU A 122 8.50 -4.44 7.72
CA LEU A 122 7.08 -4.52 8.02
C LEU A 122 6.60 -5.96 8.21
N THR A 123 7.07 -6.91 7.41
CA THR A 123 6.78 -8.34 7.60
C THR A 123 7.22 -8.81 8.98
N VAL A 124 8.47 -8.54 9.38
CA VAL A 124 8.97 -8.88 10.72
C VAL A 124 8.16 -8.19 11.81
N ALA A 125 7.87 -6.89 11.66
CA ALA A 125 7.15 -6.11 12.66
C ALA A 125 5.69 -6.58 12.85
N VAL A 126 4.99 -6.91 11.77
CA VAL A 126 3.60 -7.40 11.81
C VAL A 126 3.54 -8.81 12.40
N ILE A 127 4.41 -9.72 11.95
CA ILE A 127 4.47 -11.11 12.46
C ILE A 127 4.82 -11.12 13.95
N ASN A 128 5.80 -10.31 14.39
CA ASN A 128 6.10 -10.15 15.82
C ASN A 128 4.89 -9.64 16.60
N GLY A 129 4.12 -8.72 16.02
CA GLY A 129 2.87 -8.24 16.59
C GLY A 129 1.86 -9.37 16.84
N TRP A 130 1.73 -10.29 15.88
CA TRP A 130 0.83 -11.45 15.94
C TRP A 130 1.26 -12.52 16.95
N ILE A 131 2.56 -12.83 17.02
CA ILE A 131 3.10 -13.88 17.91
C ILE A 131 3.17 -13.40 19.37
N SER A 132 3.26 -12.09 19.60
CA SER A 132 3.30 -11.51 20.95
C SER A 132 1.99 -11.64 21.73
N HIS A 133 2.00 -11.27 23.02
CA HIS A 133 0.88 -11.32 23.97
C HIS A 133 -0.37 -10.47 23.62
N ARG A 134 -0.52 -10.00 22.37
CA ARG A 134 -1.78 -9.40 21.91
C ARG A 134 -2.79 -10.53 21.73
N SER A 135 -3.87 -10.50 22.51
CA SER A 135 -4.96 -11.46 22.42
C SER A 135 -5.71 -11.30 21.09
N PHE A 136 -5.18 -11.90 20.03
CA PHE A 136 -5.90 -12.05 18.77
C PHE A 136 -6.95 -13.13 18.95
N GLU A 137 -8.20 -12.72 19.14
CA GLU A 137 -9.34 -13.64 19.12
C GLU A 137 -9.54 -14.24 17.72
N VAL A 138 -10.12 -15.46 17.64
CA VAL A 138 -10.40 -16.17 16.37
C VAL A 138 -11.21 -15.32 15.39
N GLY A 139 -12.10 -14.44 15.90
CA GLY A 139 -12.88 -13.50 15.07
C GLY A 139 -12.07 -12.42 14.36
N HIS A 140 -10.78 -12.24 14.69
CA HIS A 140 -9.89 -11.29 14.03
C HIS A 140 -9.13 -11.88 12.84
N LEU A 141 -9.24 -13.20 12.63
CA LEU A 141 -8.69 -13.88 11.45
C LEU A 141 -9.51 -13.46 10.22
N THR A 142 -8.89 -12.64 9.38
CA THR A 142 -9.50 -12.15 8.14
C THR A 142 -8.57 -12.47 6.96
N PRO A 143 -9.07 -12.51 5.72
CA PRO A 143 -8.21 -12.72 4.55
C PRO A 143 -7.05 -11.70 4.42
N ALA A 144 -7.17 -10.52 5.05
CA ALA A 144 -6.10 -9.52 5.09
C ALA A 144 -4.80 -10.04 5.76
N TRP A 145 -4.86 -11.10 6.56
CA TRP A 145 -3.68 -11.73 7.16
C TRP A 145 -2.75 -12.38 6.14
N PHE A 146 -3.19 -12.58 4.89
CA PHE A 146 -2.32 -13.03 3.80
C PHE A 146 -1.48 -11.92 3.17
N ILE A 147 -1.65 -10.66 3.57
CA ILE A 147 -0.89 -9.53 2.99
C ILE A 147 0.58 -9.50 3.50
N PRO A 148 0.87 -9.62 4.81
CA PRO A 148 2.23 -9.50 5.34
C PRO A 148 3.10 -10.75 5.15
N ALA A 149 2.46 -11.92 5.09
CA ALA A 149 3.08 -13.25 5.05
C ALA A 149 3.46 -13.64 3.61
#